data_AF-A0A355R3G6-F1
#
_entry.id   AF-A0A355R3G6-F1
#
_cell.length_a   1.000
_cell.length_b   1.000
_cell.length_c   1.000
_cell.angle_alpha   90.00
_cell.angle_beta   90.00
_cell.angle_gamma   90.00
#
_symmetry.space_group_name_H-M   'P 1'
#
loop_
_entity.id
_entity.type
_entity.pdbx_description
1 polymer ?
#
loop_
_entity_poly.entity_id
_entity_poly.type
_entity_poly.pdbx_seq_one_letter_code
_entity_poly.pdbx_strand_id
1 'polypeptide(L)'
;HQNEVEQSTYNFEHANVDKLFELFDFYESEANRLIKLELPLPTYEMVLKASHTFNLLDARRAISVTERQRYILRVRTLARDVAQSYLQARARLGFPMATPELRDEVLAKLEAAQ
;
A
#
# COMPACT_ATOMS: atom_id res chain seq x y z
N HIS A 1 21.06 -16.15 -12.13
CA HIS A 1 22.20 -15.21 -12.30
C HIS A 1 21.82 -14.01 -13.16
N GLN A 2 21.49 -14.15 -14.46
CA GLN A 2 21.17 -13.01 -15.34
C GLN A 2 20.13 -12.03 -14.75
N ASN A 3 18.98 -12.52 -14.28
CA ASN A 3 17.93 -11.68 -13.69
C ASN A 3 18.44 -10.81 -12.51
N GLU A 4 19.27 -11.35 -11.63
CA GLU A 4 19.80 -10.59 -10.49
C GLU A 4 20.76 -9.49 -10.94
N VAL A 5 21.61 -9.77 -11.93
CA VAL A 5 22.54 -8.80 -12.52
C VAL A 5 21.76 -7.66 -13.16
N GLU A 6 20.79 -7.98 -14.01
CA GLU A 6 19.99 -6.97 -14.72
C GLU A 6 19.15 -6.13 -13.76
N GLN A 7 18.46 -6.77 -12.79
CA GLN A 7 17.65 -6.05 -11.81
C GLN A 7 18.50 -5.16 -10.90
N SER A 8 19.66 -5.62 -10.47
CA SER A 8 20.56 -4.79 -9.62
C SER A 8 21.08 -3.60 -10.41
N THR A 9 21.52 -3.81 -11.65
CA THR A 9 22.00 -2.76 -12.56
C THR A 9 20.91 -1.71 -12.77
N TYR A 10 19.67 -2.14 -13.05
CA TYR A 10 18.54 -1.22 -13.16
C TYR A 10 18.28 -0.46 -11.84
N ASN A 11 18.12 -1.17 -10.72
CA ASN A 11 17.75 -0.59 -9.43
C ASN A 11 18.79 0.41 -8.90
N PHE A 12 20.08 0.15 -9.10
CA PHE A 12 21.15 0.97 -8.55
C PHE A 12 21.67 2.03 -9.51
N GLU A 13 21.49 1.88 -10.82
CA GLU A 13 22.16 2.75 -11.80
C GLU A 13 21.18 3.44 -12.76
N HIS A 14 20.20 2.71 -13.30
CA HIS A 14 19.41 3.18 -14.44
C HIS A 14 17.96 3.56 -14.16
N ALA A 15 17.41 3.23 -12.98
CA ALA A 15 16.04 3.58 -12.65
C ALA A 15 15.83 5.11 -12.76
N ASN A 16 14.80 5.52 -13.49
CA ASN A 16 14.50 6.93 -13.75
C ASN A 16 13.91 7.60 -12.50
N VAL A 17 14.75 8.29 -11.74
CA VAL A 17 14.42 8.90 -10.45
C VAL A 17 13.27 9.91 -10.56
N ASP A 18 13.33 10.82 -11.53
CA ASP A 18 12.30 11.86 -11.70
C ASP A 18 10.93 11.23 -11.94
N LYS A 19 10.88 10.22 -12.82
CA LYS A 19 9.63 9.52 -13.09
C LYS A 19 9.13 8.72 -11.88
N LEU A 20 10.03 8.13 -11.11
CA LEU A 20 9.68 7.38 -9.90
C LEU A 20 9.05 8.29 -8.84
N PHE A 21 9.51 9.53 -8.67
CA PHE A 21 8.85 10.49 -7.78
C PHE A 21 7.42 10.80 -8.24
N GLU A 22 7.22 11.12 -9.52
CA GLU A 22 5.88 11.34 -10.09
C GLU A 22 4.95 10.13 -9.88
N LEU A 23 5.48 8.92 -10.12
CA LEU A 23 4.72 7.69 -9.97
C LEU A 23 4.33 7.44 -8.50
N PHE A 24 5.24 7.70 -7.55
CA PHE A 24 4.92 7.56 -6.13
C PHE A 24 3.74 8.47 -5.75
N ASP A 25 3.82 9.74 -6.12
CA ASP A 25 2.78 10.72 -5.80
C ASP A 25 1.45 10.37 -6.49
N PHE A 26 1.50 9.90 -7.74
CA PHE A 26 0.32 9.39 -8.45
C PHE A 26 -0.31 8.21 -7.70
N TYR A 27 0.46 7.17 -7.37
CA TYR A 27 -0.08 5.99 -6.69
C TYR A 27 -0.64 6.29 -5.31
N GLU A 28 0.01 7.19 -4.55
CA GLU A 28 -0.53 7.66 -3.27
C GLU A 28 -1.85 8.41 -3.47
N SER A 29 -1.92 9.34 -4.43
CA SER A 29 -3.13 10.10 -4.70
C SER A 29 -4.30 9.20 -5.14
N GLU A 30 -4.01 8.20 -5.95
CA GLU A 30 -5.01 7.26 -6.47
C GLU A 30 -5.47 6.28 -5.39
N ALA A 31 -4.56 5.78 -4.54
CA ALA A 31 -4.92 5.00 -3.37
C ALA A 31 -5.88 5.77 -2.46
N ASN A 32 -5.57 7.03 -2.15
CA ASN A 32 -6.43 7.90 -1.34
C ASN A 32 -7.80 8.15 -1.99
N ARG A 33 -7.85 8.31 -3.31
CA ARG A 33 -9.12 8.46 -4.06
C ARG A 33 -9.96 7.19 -3.99
N LEU A 34 -9.35 6.02 -4.19
CA LEU A 34 -10.02 4.72 -4.17
C LEU A 34 -10.51 4.31 -2.77
N ILE A 35 -9.80 4.71 -1.71
CA ILE A 35 -10.25 4.55 -0.32
C ILE A 35 -11.59 5.26 -0.11
N LYS A 36 -11.73 6.49 -0.59
CA LYS A 36 -12.99 7.28 -0.49
C LYS A 36 -14.14 6.67 -1.28
N LEU A 37 -13.82 5.91 -2.33
CA LEU A 37 -14.81 5.16 -3.12
C LEU A 37 -15.12 3.77 -2.54
N GLU A 38 -14.51 3.42 -1.41
CA GLU A 38 -14.64 2.12 -0.76
C GLU A 38 -14.27 0.94 -1.67
N LEU A 39 -13.21 1.11 -2.46
CA LEU A 39 -12.68 0.11 -3.37
C LEU A 39 -11.34 -0.46 -2.83
N PRO A 40 -11.36 -1.35 -1.82
CA PRO A 40 -10.13 -1.76 -1.12
C PRO A 40 -9.18 -2.60 -1.98
N LEU A 41 -9.70 -3.47 -2.86
CA LEU A 41 -8.85 -4.32 -3.71
C LEU A 41 -7.98 -3.49 -4.68
N PRO A 42 -8.55 -2.58 -5.50
CA PRO A 42 -7.71 -1.73 -6.36
C PRO A 42 -6.89 -0.72 -5.56
N THR A 43 -7.35 -0.30 -4.37
CA THR A 43 -6.51 0.51 -3.46
C THR A 43 -5.24 -0.26 -3.10
N TYR A 44 -5.34 -1.54 -2.75
CA TYR A 44 -4.20 -2.36 -2.35
C TYR A 44 -3.15 -2.45 -3.47
N GLU A 45 -3.59 -2.59 -4.72
CA GLU A 45 -2.70 -2.54 -5.89
C GLU A 45 -1.92 -1.23 -5.99
N MET A 46 -2.56 -0.09 -5.70
CA MET A 46 -1.85 1.21 -5.67
C MET A 46 -0.85 1.28 -4.51
N VAL A 47 -1.17 0.72 -3.34
CA VAL A 47 -0.24 0.67 -2.20
C VAL A 47 1.00 -0.18 -2.54
N LEU A 48 0.83 -1.32 -3.20
CA LEU A 48 1.94 -2.15 -3.65
C LEU A 48 2.84 -1.42 -4.64
N LYS A 49 2.23 -0.71 -5.60
CA LYS A 49 2.98 0.11 -6.57
C LYS A 49 3.74 1.25 -5.91
N ALA A 50 3.13 1.96 -4.95
CA ALA A 50 3.81 3.01 -4.18
C ALA A 50 4.99 2.44 -3.36
N SER A 51 4.79 1.31 -2.68
CA SER A 51 5.83 0.62 -1.91
C SER A 51 7.02 0.19 -2.77
N HIS A 52 6.76 -0.44 -3.92
CA HIS A 52 7.81 -0.82 -4.85
C HIS A 52 8.55 0.39 -5.42
N THR A 53 7.82 1.44 -5.80
CA THR A 53 8.40 2.70 -6.31
C THR A 53 9.31 3.35 -5.27
N PHE A 54 8.91 3.38 -4.01
CA PHE A 54 9.75 3.83 -2.90
C PHE A 54 11.04 3.02 -2.80
N ASN A 55 10.97 1.69 -2.88
CA ASN A 55 12.17 0.84 -2.81
C ASN A 55 13.15 1.13 -3.94
N LEU A 56 12.66 1.45 -5.15
CA LEU A 56 13.53 1.85 -6.27
C LEU A 56 14.19 3.21 -6.03
N LEU A 57 13.44 4.21 -5.54
CA LEU A 57 13.99 5.51 -5.14
C LEU A 57 15.06 5.35 -4.06
N ASP A 58 14.81 4.46 -3.11
CA ASP A 58 15.72 4.16 -2.02
C ASP A 58 17.01 3.47 -2.50
N ALA A 59 16.88 2.49 -3.41
CA ALA A 59 18.02 1.82 -4.05
C ALA A 59 18.87 2.79 -4.87
N ARG A 60 18.25 3.73 -5.59
CA ARG A 60 18.93 4.81 -6.30
C ARG A 60 19.59 5.85 -5.40
N ARG A 61 19.39 5.76 -4.07
CA ARG A 61 19.85 6.74 -3.08
C ARG A 61 19.34 8.16 -3.39
N ALA A 62 18.17 8.24 -4.02
CA ALA A 62 17.54 9.50 -4.41
C ALA A 62 16.83 10.20 -3.24
N ILE A 63 16.69 9.52 -2.11
CA ILE A 63 16.06 10.04 -0.89
C ILE A 63 17.07 10.08 0.26
N SER A 64 17.07 11.20 0.99
CA SER A 64 17.84 11.34 2.24
C SER A 64 17.28 10.45 3.35
N VAL A 65 18.04 10.28 4.43
CA VAL A 65 17.61 9.51 5.62
C VAL A 65 16.30 10.07 6.20
N THR A 66 16.17 11.39 6.27
CA THR A 66 14.95 12.05 6.77
C THR A 66 13.77 11.84 5.83
N GLU A 67 13.99 11.93 4.52
CA GLU A 67 12.94 11.66 3.53
C GLU A 67 12.51 10.20 3.55
N ARG A 68 13.44 9.25 3.68
CA ARG A 68 13.14 7.82 3.80
C ARG A 68 12.13 7.56 4.92
N GLN A 69 12.31 8.15 6.10
CA GLN A 69 11.35 8.01 7.20
C GLN A 69 9.96 8.55 6.82
N ARG A 70 9.89 9.69 6.12
CA ARG A 70 8.62 10.26 5.65
C ARG A 70 7.93 9.34 4.64
N TYR A 71 8.64 8.80 3.65
CA TYR A 71 8.08 7.86 2.68
C TYR A 71 7.58 6.57 3.33
N ILE A 72 8.32 6.01 4.30
CA ILE A 72 7.89 4.84 5.07
C ILE A 72 6.55 5.11 5.78
N LEU A 73 6.42 6.28 6.42
CA LEU A 73 5.17 6.66 7.10
C LEU A 73 4.00 6.83 6.13
N ARG A 74 4.24 7.39 4.94
CA ARG A 74 3.24 7.51 3.86
C ARG A 74 2.73 6.13 3.43
N VAL A 75 3.63 5.22 3.05
CA VAL A 75 3.27 3.84 2.63
C VAL A 75 2.56 3.09 3.77
N ARG A 76 3.05 3.21 5.01
CA ARG A 76 2.42 2.57 6.18
C ARG A 76 0.99 3.08 6.43
N THR A 77 0.77 4.37 6.23
CA THR A 77 -0.56 4.98 6.38
C THR A 77 -1.52 4.41 5.33
N LEU A 78 -1.11 4.39 4.06
CA LEU A 78 -1.91 3.79 2.99
C LEU A 78 -2.24 2.31 3.26
N ALA A 79 -1.24 1.53 3.70
CA ALA A 79 -1.42 0.11 4.03
C ALA A 79 -2.41 -0.13 5.18
N ARG A 80 -2.37 0.71 6.23
CA ARG A 80 -3.34 0.66 7.32
C ARG A 80 -4.74 1.02 6.81
N ASP A 81 -4.87 2.08 6.04
CA ASP A 81 -6.16 2.60 5.61
C ASP A 81 -6.85 1.64 4.63
N VAL A 82 -6.10 0.98 3.73
CA VAL A 82 -6.65 -0.09 2.88
C VAL A 82 -7.04 -1.33 3.68
N ALA A 83 -6.28 -1.70 4.72
CA ALA A 83 -6.64 -2.81 5.60
C ALA A 83 -7.97 -2.54 6.33
N GLN A 84 -8.14 -1.31 6.84
CA GLN A 84 -9.40 -0.89 7.47
C GLN A 84 -10.55 -0.89 6.45
N SER A 85 -10.34 -0.33 5.26
CA SER A 85 -11.34 -0.34 4.18
C SER A 85 -11.75 -1.75 3.79
N TYR A 86 -10.79 -2.69 3.69
CA TYR A 86 -11.05 -4.09 3.40
C TYR A 86 -11.86 -4.76 4.52
N LEU A 87 -11.49 -4.53 5.79
CA LEU A 87 -12.23 -5.04 6.95
C LEU A 87 -13.69 -4.61 6.90
N GLN A 88 -13.96 -3.33 6.63
CA GLN A 88 -15.33 -2.81 6.52
C GLN A 88 -16.09 -3.40 5.33
N ALA A 89 -15.44 -3.54 4.17
CA ALA A 89 -16.03 -4.19 3.02
C ALA A 89 -16.42 -5.66 3.30
N ARG A 90 -15.59 -6.38 4.06
CA ARG A 90 -15.90 -7.77 4.48
C ARG A 90 -17.01 -7.82 5.52
N ALA A 91 -17.06 -6.86 6.45
CA ALA A 91 -18.12 -6.75 7.44
C ALA A 91 -19.50 -6.53 6.79
N ARG A 92 -19.59 -5.67 5.77
CA ARG A 92 -20.84 -5.46 5.00
C ARG A 92 -21.34 -6.71 4.27
N LEU A 93 -20.43 -7.64 3.95
CA LEU A 93 -20.78 -8.94 3.36
C LEU A 93 -21.06 -10.01 4.42
N GLY A 94 -20.97 -9.68 5.71
CA GLY A 94 -21.12 -10.63 6.81
C GLY A 94 -19.99 -11.66 6.91
N PHE A 95 -18.77 -11.31 6.48
CA PHE A 95 -17.59 -12.18 6.48
C PHE A 95 -17.86 -13.61 5.95
N PRO A 96 -18.23 -13.79 4.66
CA PRO A 96 -18.73 -15.07 4.15
C PRO A 96 -17.67 -16.21 4.10
N MET A 97 -16.42 -15.93 4.46
CA MET A 97 -15.33 -16.92 4.53
C MET A 97 -14.89 -17.22 5.97
N ALA A 98 -15.45 -16.52 6.96
CA ALA A 98 -15.15 -16.77 8.37
C ALA A 98 -16.09 -17.85 8.93
N THR A 99 -15.66 -18.55 9.97
CA THR A 99 -16.58 -19.40 10.74
C THR A 99 -17.61 -18.53 11.44
N PRO A 100 -18.81 -19.07 11.76
CA PRO A 100 -19.84 -18.31 12.46
C PRO A 100 -19.33 -17.65 13.75
N GLU A 101 -18.53 -18.35 14.54
CA GLU A 101 -18.01 -17.88 15.81
C GLU A 101 -17.12 -16.64 15.63
N LEU A 102 -16.17 -16.69 14.69
CA LEU A 102 -15.27 -15.57 14.40
C LEU A 102 -16.00 -14.39 13.76
N ARG A 103 -16.95 -14.67 12.85
CA ARG A 103 -17.78 -13.64 12.22
C ARG A 103 -18.55 -12.86 13.29
N ASP A 104 -19.26 -13.56 14.16
CA ASP A 104 -20.14 -12.95 15.15
C ASP A 104 -19.33 -12.17 16.20
N GLU A 105 -18.17 -12.70 16.63
CA GLU A 105 -17.23 -12.00 17.51
C GLU A 105 -16.73 -10.68 16.89
N VAL A 106 -16.28 -10.71 15.64
CA VAL A 106 -15.70 -9.53 14.98
C VAL A 106 -16.77 -8.49 14.67
N LEU A 107 -17.96 -8.90 14.22
CA LEU A 107 -19.07 -7.96 13.99
C LEU A 107 -19.47 -7.24 15.28
N ALA A 108 -19.60 -7.97 16.40
CA ALA A 108 -19.90 -7.37 17.70
C ALA A 108 -18.81 -6.36 18.14
N LYS A 109 -17.52 -6.67 17.91
CA LYS A 109 -16.42 -5.72 18.19
C LYS A 109 -16.46 -4.48 17.32
N LEU A 110 -16.85 -4.62 16.04
CA LEU A 110 -16.97 -3.49 15.13
C LEU A 110 -18.15 -2.58 15.49
N GLU A 111 -19.28 -3.14 15.88
CA GLU A 111 -20.44 -2.38 16.38
C GLU A 111 -20.10 -1.62 17.66
N ALA A 112 -19.39 -2.25 18.60
CA ALA A 112 -18.98 -1.60 19.85
C ALA A 112 -17.92 -0.49 19.68
N ALA A 113 -17.24 -0.44 18.54
CA ALA A 113 -16.21 0.55 18.23
C ALA A 113 -16.73 1.77 17.44
N GLN A 114 -18.01 1.74 17.04
CA GLN A 114 -18.72 2.85 16.37
C GLN A 114 -19.35 3.79 17.40
#